data_AF-A0A1L8Z9T9-F1
#
_entry.id   AF-A0A1L8Z9T9-F1
#
_cell.length_a   1.000
_cell.length_b   1.000
_cell.length_c   1.000
_cell.angle_alpha   90.00
_cell.angle_beta   90.00
_cell.angle_gamma   90.00
#
_symmetry.space_group_name_H-M   'P 1'
#
loop_
_entity.id
_entity.type
_entity.pdbx_description
1 polymer ?
#
loop_
_entity_poly.entity_id
_entity_poly.type
_entity_poly.pdbx_seq_one_letter_code
_entity_poly.pdbx_strand_id
1 'polypeptide(L)' 'MDRENTKIIAICSIKGGVGKSTSAIIFSTLLSKKYKVLLIDADPQ' A
#
# COMPACT_ATOMS: atom_id res chain seq x y z
N MET A 1 5.34 21.33 10.13
CA MET A 1 5.52 19.97 9.58
C MET A 1 4.52 19.11 10.32
N ASP A 2 3.43 18.68 9.66
CA ASP A 2 2.34 17.97 10.31
C ASP A 2 2.88 16.71 11.01
N ARG A 3 2.70 16.66 12.33
CA ARG A 3 3.20 15.61 13.23
C ARG A 3 2.19 14.48 13.38
N GLU A 4 1.42 14.16 12.34
CA GLU A 4 0.62 12.95 12.37
C GLU A 4 1.52 11.74 12.08
N ASN A 5 1.50 10.77 13.00
CA ASN A 5 2.23 9.51 12.83
C ASN A 5 1.66 8.75 11.62
N THR A 6 2.34 8.88 10.48
CA THR A 6 1.99 8.14 9.26
C THR A 6 2.07 6.65 9.55
N LYS A 7 0.96 5.92 9.34
CA LYS A 7 0.94 4.47 9.49
C LYS A 7 1.52 3.82 8.24
N ILE A 8 2.60 3.05 8.40
CA ILE A 8 3.25 2.31 7.33
C ILE A 8 2.68 0.89 7.29
N ILE A 9 2.19 0.47 6.13
CA ILE A 9 1.66 -0.87 5.89
C ILE A 9 2.38 -1.44 4.67
N ALA A 10 2.99 -2.62 4.82
CA ALA A 10 3.67 -3.32 3.74
C ALA A 10 2.87 -4.57 3.34
N ILE A 11 2.56 -4.70 2.04
CA ILE A 11 1.93 -5.90 1.49
C ILE A 11 3.02 -6.77 0.87
N CYS A 12 3.40 -7.83 1.58
CA CYS A 12 4.54 -8.68 1.24
C CYS A 12 4.13 -10.16 1.19
N SER A 13 4.75 -10.91 0.28
CA SER A 13 4.69 -12.38 0.24
C SER A 13 5.87 -12.92 -0.56
N ILE A 14 6.44 -14.01 -0.07
CA ILE A 14 7.55 -14.75 -0.69
C ILE A 14 7.10 -15.46 -1.97
N LYS A 15 5.79 -15.76 -2.09
CA LYS A 15 5.23 -16.44 -3.26
C LYS A 15 4.82 -15.43 -4.35
N GLY A 16 5.19 -15.72 -5.59
CA GLY A 16 4.73 -14.99 -6.78
C GLY A 16 3.26 -15.27 -7.10
N GLY A 17 2.58 -14.32 -7.76
CA GLY A 17 1.22 -14.54 -8.26
C GLY A 17 0.11 -14.61 -7.20
N VAL A 18 0.37 -14.22 -5.95
CA VAL A 18 -0.65 -14.24 -4.86
C VAL A 18 -1.50 -12.96 -4.78
N GLY A 19 -1.36 -12.04 -5.74
CA GLY A 19 -2.14 -10.80 -5.79
C GLY A 19 -1.63 -9.68 -4.87
N LYS A 20 -0.33 -9.60 -4.58
CA LYS A 20 0.27 -8.52 -3.76
C LYS A 20 -0.03 -7.13 -4.33
N SER A 21 0.36 -6.89 -5.58
CA SER A 21 0.17 -5.59 -6.26
C SER A 21 -1.31 -5.25 -6.41
N THR A 22 -2.12 -6.23 -6.79
CA THR A 22 -3.59 -6.08 -6.87
C THR A 22 -4.19 -5.66 -5.53
N SER A 23 -3.79 -6.32 -4.44
CA SER A 23 -4.25 -6.00 -3.09
C SER A 23 -3.77 -4.62 -2.66
N ALA A 24 -2.52 -4.25 -2.92
CA ALA A 24 -1.96 -2.94 -2.57
C ALA A 24 -2.70 -1.80 -3.29
N ILE A 25 -2.99 -1.96 -4.58
CA ILE A 25 -3.75 -0.99 -5.38
C ILE A 25 -5.19 -0.86 -4.88
N ILE A 26 -5.90 -1.97 -4.69
CA ILE A 26 -7.30 -1.93 -4.23
C ILE A 26 -7.38 -1.37 -2.80
N PHE A 27 -6.48 -1.80 -1.91
CA PHE A 27 -6.47 -1.35 -0.52
C PHE A 27 -6.17 0.14 -0.39
N SER A 28 -5.16 0.65 -1.11
CA SER A 28 -4.86 2.08 -1.14
C SER A 28 -5.98 2.91 -1.75
N THR A 29 -6.65 2.42 -2.80
CA THR A 29 -7.82 3.06 -3.43
C THR A 29 -9.01 3.15 -2.49
N LEU A 30 -9.22 2.14 -1.65
CA LEU A 30 -10.29 2.16 -0.65
C LEU A 30 -9.95 3.07 0.54
N LEU A 31 -8.70 3.05 1.01
CA LEU A 31 -8.24 3.90 2.10
C LEU A 31 -8.21 5.39 1.72
N SER A 32 -7.88 5.71 0.48
CA SER A 32 -7.80 7.11 0.00
C SER A 32 -9.14 7.84 0.05
N LYS A 33 -10.26 7.10 0.14
CA LYS A 33 -11.60 7.67 0.37
C LYS A 33 -11.76 8.34 1.74
N LYS A 34 -10.88 8.04 2.71
CA LYS A 34 -10.95 8.55 4.09
C LYS A 34 -9.67 9.20 4.58
N TYR A 35 -8.52 8.86 4.00
CA TYR A 35 -7.21 9.29 4.47
C TYR A 35 -6.33 9.75 3.31
N LYS A 36 -5.30 10.56 3.60
CA LYS A 36 -4.23 10.84 2.64
C LYS A 36 -3.33 9.62 2.56
N VAL A 37 -3.30 8.98 1.39
CA VAL A 37 -2.56 7.72 1.17
C VAL A 37 -1.44 7.95 0.18
N LEU A 38 -0.26 7.41 0.49
CA LEU A 38 0.85 7.26 -0.44
C LEU A 38 1.02 5.76 -0.72
N LEU A 39 0.88 5.37 -1.98
CA LEU A 39 1.22 4.03 -2.45
C LEU A 39 2.65 4.07 -3.00
N ILE A 40 3.50 3.15 -2.55
CA ILE A 40 4.87 2.97 -3.04
C ILE A 40 4.93 1.58 -3.67
N ASP A 41 5.33 1.53 -4.95
CA ASP A 41 5.67 0.28 -5.61
C ASP A 41 7.17 0.02 -5.45
N ALA A 42 7.50 -1.12 -4.85
CA ALA A 42 8.86 -1.57 -4.57
C ALA A 42 9.13 -2.95 -5.19
N ASP A 43 8.21 -3.47 -6.00
CA ASP A 43 8.44 -4.69 -6.78
C ASP A 43 9.16 -4.28 -8.08
N PRO A 44 10.36 -4.82 -8.36
CA PRO A 44 11.10 -4.50 -9.58
C PRO A 44 10.56 -5.19 -10.84
N GLN A 45 9.60 -6.11 -10.70
CA GLN A 45 8.91 -6.76 -11.83
C GLN A 45 8.06 -5.78 -12.64
#